data_AF-A0A7L3HLQ7-F1
#
_entry.id   AF-A0A7L3HLQ7-F1
#
_cell.length_a   1.000
_cell.length_b   1.000
_cell.length_c   1.000
_cell.angle_alpha   90.00
_cell.angle_beta   90.00
_cell.angle_gamma   90.00
#
_symmetry.space_group_name_H-M   'P 1'
#
loop_
_entity.id
_entity.type
_entity.pdbx_description
1 polymer ?
#
loop_
_entity_poly.entity_id
_entity_poly.type
_entity_poly.pdbx_seq_one_letter_code
_entity_poly.pdbx_strand_id
1 'polypeptide(L)' 'VVGLFSIISKGCDPSCEASYQDFSVGNRNISCCSSDLCNANAAGSVRSSYGLAGGVAAGVLWTILNRKF' A
#
# COMPACT_ATOMS: atom_id res chain seq x y z
N VAL A 1 2.90 8.25 -20.01
CA VAL A 1 2.68 7.44 -18.80
C VAL A 1 3.46 8.11 -17.68
N VAL A 2 2.77 8.83 -16.81
CA VAL A 2 3.31 9.33 -15.54
C VAL A 2 2.91 8.30 -14.49
N GLY A 3 3.84 7.77 -13.69
CA GLY A 3 3.48 6.88 -12.58
C GLY A 3 3.71 5.37 -12.76
N LEU A 4 4.82 4.95 -13.38
CA LEU A 4 5.25 3.54 -13.37
C LEU A 4 5.78 3.09 -12.00
N PHE A 5 6.32 4.02 -11.20
CA PHE A 5 6.89 3.75 -9.88
C PHE A 5 6.53 4.90 -8.93
N SER A 6 6.11 4.55 -7.72
CA SER A 6 5.95 5.51 -6.61
C SER A 6 7.13 5.32 -5.66
N ILE A 7 7.97 6.35 -5.56
CA ILE A 7 9.11 6.36 -4.63
C ILE A 7 8.68 7.14 -3.40
N ILE A 8 8.71 6.49 -2.23
CA ILE A 8 8.35 7.12 -0.96
C ILE A 8 9.60 7.27 -0.11
N SER A 9 10.03 8.51 0.09
CA SER A 9 11.14 8.88 0.98
C SER A 9 10.60 9.41 2.31
N LYS A 10 11.28 9.08 3.41
CA LYS A 10 10.88 9.49 4.76
C LYS A 10 12.10 9.96 5.54
N GLY A 11 11.91 11.01 6.33
CA GLY A 11 12.92 11.57 7.20
C GLY A 11 12.31 12.55 8.17
N CYS A 12 13.14 13.03 9.08
CA CYS A 12 12.80 14.14 9.98
C CYS A 12 13.47 15.40 9.45
N ASP A 13 12.72 16.50 9.41
CA ASP A 13 13.22 17.80 8.99
C ASP A 13 12.69 18.86 9.97
N PRO A 14 13.56 19.69 10.57
CA PRO A 14 13.13 20.74 11.50
C PRO A 14 12.29 21.83 10.84
N SER A 15 12.32 21.93 9.51
CA SER A 15 11.66 22.96 8.69
C SER A 15 10.72 22.31 7.66
N CYS A 16 10.15 21.15 7.97
CA CYS A 16 9.27 20.43 7.05
C CYS A 16 8.07 21.29 6.61
N GLU A 17 7.93 21.50 5.30
CA GLU A 17 6.80 22.18 4.69
C GLU A 17 6.03 21.24 3.76
N ALA A 18 4.71 21.16 3.96
CA ALA A 18 3.83 20.35 3.12
C ALA A 18 3.70 21.00 1.75
N SER A 19 3.98 20.25 0.68
CA SER A 19 4.03 20.79 -0.67
C SER A 19 3.66 19.72 -1.70
N TYR A 20 2.93 20.14 -2.72
CA TYR A 20 2.56 19.31 -3.87
C TYR A 20 3.17 19.91 -5.13
N GLN A 21 3.89 19.09 -5.89
CA GLN A 21 4.54 19.51 -7.14
C GLN A 21 4.21 18.51 -8.24
N ASP A 22 3.51 19.01 -9.26
CA ASP A 22 3.18 18.26 -10.47
C ASP A 22 4.22 18.57 -11.55
N PHE A 23 5.05 17.59 -11.87
CA PHE A 23 6.01 17.66 -12.96
C PHE A 23 5.43 16.95 -14.18
N SER A 24 5.75 17.42 -15.38
CA SER A 24 5.28 16.81 -16.65
C SER A 24 5.60 15.30 -16.77
N VAL A 25 6.58 14.81 -16.02
CA VAL A 25 7.03 13.40 -15.98
C VAL A 25 6.77 12.69 -14.65
N GLY A 26 6.20 13.34 -13.63
CA GLY A 26 6.08 12.77 -12.28
C GLY A 26 5.37 13.69 -11.29
N ASN A 27 4.88 13.16 -10.18
CA ASN A 27 4.26 13.96 -9.13
C ASN A 27 5.01 13.74 -7.81
N ARG A 28 5.23 14.82 -7.05
CA ARG A 28 5.83 14.79 -5.71
C ARG A 28 4.84 15.36 -4.70
N ASN A 29 4.51 14.56 -3.70
CA ASN A 29 3.66 14.97 -2.57
C ASN A 29 4.46 14.88 -1.26
N ILE A 30 4.65 16.00 -0.57
CA ILE A 30 5.34 16.11 0.72
C ILE A 30 4.29 16.32 1.82
N SER A 31 4.31 15.44 2.82
CA SER A 31 3.47 15.52 4.01
C SER A 31 4.33 15.66 5.26
N CYS A 32 3.98 16.60 6.14
CA CYS A 32 4.66 16.84 7.41
C CYS A 32 3.77 16.47 8.59
N CYS A 33 4.37 15.97 9.66
CA CYS A 33 3.69 15.62 10.90
C CYS A 33 4.69 15.67 12.06
N SER A 34 4.20 15.81 13.30
CA SER A 34 5.04 16.15 14.46
C SER A 34 5.10 15.08 15.56
N SER A 35 4.29 14.03 15.47
CA SER A 35 4.27 12.95 16.47
C SER A 35 5.25 11.84 16.12
N ASP A 36 5.71 11.08 17.11
CA ASP A 36 6.56 9.92 16.86
C ASP A 36 5.90 8.92 15.89
N LEU A 37 6.69 8.44 14.91
CA LEU A 37 6.26 7.49 13.87
C LEU A 37 5.04 7.93 13.04
N CYS A 38 4.67 9.22 13.05
CA CYS A 38 3.50 9.73 12.34
C CYS A 38 3.62 9.61 10.81
N ASN A 39 4.84 9.59 10.28
CA ASN A 39 5.11 9.51 8.85
C ASN A 39 4.98 8.08 8.32
N ALA A 40 4.15 7.21 8.90
CA ALA A 40 3.89 5.86 8.39
C ALA A 40 3.04 5.90 7.11
N ASN A 41 3.46 5.17 6.07
CA ASN A 41 2.70 5.03 4.83
C ASN A 41 1.93 3.68 4.79
N ALA A 42 0.68 3.72 4.35
CA ALA A 42 -0.14 2.52 4.14
C ALA A 42 0.22 1.72 2.87
N ALA A 43 1.28 2.10 2.15
CA ALA A 43 1.68 1.46 0.89
C ALA A 43 2.02 -0.04 1.04
N GLY A 44 2.31 -0.51 2.25
CA GLY A 44 2.50 -1.92 2.58
C GLY A 44 1.30 -2.59 3.27
N SER A 45 0.18 -1.89 3.46
CA SER A 45 -1.01 -2.46 4.10
C SER A 45 -1.79 -3.29 3.08
N VAL A 46 -1.30 -4.48 2.77
CA VAL A 46 -2.14 -5.52 2.19
C VAL A 46 -3.11 -5.95 3.28
N ARG A 47 -4.32 -5.39 3.27
CA ARG A 47 -5.38 -5.82 4.18
C ARG A 47 -5.80 -7.23 3.78
N SER A 48 -5.16 -8.22 4.38
CA SER A 48 -5.47 -9.63 4.12
C SER A 48 -6.91 -9.88 4.51
N SER A 49 -7.77 -10.18 3.53
CA SER A 49 -9.17 -10.46 3.78
C SER A 49 -9.31 -11.94 4.12
N TYR A 50 -9.57 -12.24 5.40
CA TYR A 50 -9.84 -13.60 5.87
C TYR A 50 -11.00 -14.25 5.12
N GLY A 51 -11.98 -13.47 4.65
CA GLY A 51 -13.09 -13.97 3.83
C GLY A 51 -12.64 -14.47 2.46
N LEU A 52 -11.71 -13.76 1.81
CA LEU A 52 -11.16 -14.19 0.51
C LEU A 52 -10.24 -15.41 0.68
N ALA A 53 -9.38 -15.40 1.71
CA ALA A 53 -8.51 -16.54 2.02
C ALA A 53 -9.34 -17.80 2.34
N GLY A 54 -10.40 -17.66 3.15
CA GLY A 54 -11.32 -18.74 3.48
C GLY A 54 -12.09 -19.27 2.28
N GLY A 55 -12.59 -18.37 1.41
CA GLY A 55 -13.29 -18.77 0.19
C GLY A 55 -12.41 -19.54 -0.79
N VAL A 56 -11.15 -19.11 -0.98
CA VAL A 56 -10.19 -19.83 -1.82
C VAL A 56 -9.87 -21.20 -1.22
N ALA A 57 -9.62 -21.28 0.09
CA ALA A 57 -9.34 -22.55 0.75
C ALA A 57 -10.52 -23.53 0.65
N ALA A 58 -11.75 -23.05 0.88
CA ALA A 58 -12.97 -23.86 0.78
C ALA A 58 -13.23 -24.31 -0.67
N GLY A 59 -13.02 -23.43 -1.66
CA GLY A 59 -13.17 -23.77 -3.08
C GLY A 59 -12.16 -24.82 -3.52
N VAL A 60 -10.89 -24.66 -3.15
CA VAL A 60 -9.84 -25.65 -3.44
C VAL A 60 -10.17 -26.98 -2.77
N LEU A 61 -10.55 -26.97 -1.49
CA LEU A 61 -10.93 -28.18 -0.76
C LEU A 61 -12.12 -28.89 -1.43
N TRP A 62 -13.15 -28.15 -1.82
CA TRP A 62 -14.30 -28.69 -2.53
C TRP A 62 -13.88 -29.36 -3.85
N THR A 63 -13.05 -28.71 -4.67
CA THR A 63 -12.61 -29.29 -5.94
C THR A 63 -11.77 -30.56 -5.76
N ILE A 64 -10.95 -30.65 -4.71
CA ILE A 64 -10.15 -31.85 -4.41
C ILE A 64 -11.07 -33.00 -3.98
N LEU A 65 -12.04 -32.71 -3.11
CA LEU A 65 -12.99 -33.71 -2.63
C LEU A 65 -13.92 -34.19 -3.75
N ASN A 66 -14.38 -33.30 -4.62
CA ASN A 66 -15.21 -33.63 -5.78
C ASN A 66 -14.47 -34.32 -6.93
N ARG A 67 -13.13 -34.31 -6.94
CA ARG A 67 -12.34 -35.09 -7.92
C ARG A 67 -12.00 -36.49 -7.42
N LYS A 68 -12.26 -36.82 -6.15
CA LYS A 68 -11.86 -38.10 -5.54
C LYS A 68 -13.03 -39.05 -5.27
N PHE A 69 -14.23 -38.72 -5.75
CA PHE A 69 -15.40 -39.60 -5.83
C PHE A 69 -16.00 -39.56 -7.22
#